data_AF-A0AA47BSF1-F1
#
_entry.id   AF-A0AA47BSF1-F1
#
_cell.length_a   1.000
_cell.length_b   1.000
_cell.length_c   1.000
_cell.angle_alpha   90.00
_cell.angle_beta   90.00
_cell.angle_gamma   90.00
#
_symmetry.space_group_name_H-M   'P 1'
#
loop_
_entity.id
_entity.type
_entity.pdbx_description
1 polymer ?
#
loop_
_entity_poly.entity_id
_entity_poly.type
_entity_poly.pdbx_seq_one_letter_code
_entity_poly.pdbx_strand_id
1 'polypeptide(L)'
;MIPNQAHFIWIGSNFPWLYYLSVYSAVKNGGFDKIFVHHKYLGADEKWFYELGRLPGVVLQELDFDKVFSSDNRLLFHLGKQRDLIERNPLIQSDILRYAVLYLYGGVYLDLDIVVLRSLKELLLRTSKTAFLGREKILFPEYILHPTSIRDRLKKVRSLLLVKLRNICEKIPHGYALYNRLGAYVPTVNGAVFGSEKSGSFVTGVIEKLNHYGAMEMNIPLKPGPFSLQEAVANPDMADSVDILQPDYFYPSAPGLTKHLFRRYKRVDIDKFCDLSISYAIHWYSSSSTFRTSSIQDIDCEYFKDNNVLFGSMLQKYVDGILA
;
A
#
# COMPACT_ATOMS: atom_id res chain seq x y z
N MET A 1 -10.38 -20.32 1.86
CA MET A 1 -10.39 -19.26 2.88
C MET A 1 -9.05 -18.53 2.89
N ILE A 2 -9.03 -17.21 3.10
CA ILE A 2 -7.80 -16.41 3.14
C ILE A 2 -7.01 -16.73 4.42
N PRO A 3 -5.73 -17.17 4.32
CA PRO A 3 -4.89 -17.44 5.49
C PRO A 3 -4.74 -16.23 6.43
N ASN A 4 -4.76 -16.45 7.75
CA ASN A 4 -4.55 -15.40 8.75
C ASN A 4 -3.06 -15.06 8.95
N GLN A 5 -2.42 -14.59 7.88
CA GLN A 5 -1.02 -14.20 7.88
C GLN A 5 -0.83 -12.92 7.06
N ALA A 6 0.16 -12.11 7.42
CA ALA A 6 0.52 -10.91 6.70
C ALA A 6 1.84 -11.06 5.93
N HIS A 7 1.97 -10.30 4.85
CA HIS A 7 3.16 -10.26 4.02
C HIS A 7 3.57 -8.81 3.74
N PHE A 8 4.82 -8.49 4.07
CA PHE A 8 5.50 -7.27 3.68
C PHE A 8 6.64 -7.63 2.73
N ILE A 9 7.00 -6.70 1.83
CA ILE A 9 8.11 -6.89 0.88
C ILE A 9 9.04 -5.69 0.98
N TRP A 10 10.32 -5.95 1.25
CA TRP A 10 11.39 -4.95 1.25
C TRP A 10 12.49 -5.32 0.25
N ILE A 11 12.79 -4.41 -0.67
CA ILE A 11 13.94 -4.54 -1.57
C ILE A 11 14.80 -3.30 -1.43
N GLY A 12 16.00 -3.46 -0.86
CA GLY A 12 16.93 -2.35 -0.69
C GLY A 12 17.91 -2.58 0.45
N SER A 13 18.95 -1.74 0.48
CA SER A 13 20.05 -1.88 1.44
C SER A 13 19.73 -1.40 2.85
N ASN A 14 18.83 -0.42 2.99
CA ASN A 14 18.59 0.27 4.26
C ASN A 14 17.15 0.07 4.74
N PHE A 15 16.91 -0.07 6.03
CA PHE A 15 15.54 -0.25 6.56
C PHE A 15 15.16 0.85 7.56
N PRO A 16 14.53 1.95 7.11
CA PRO A 16 14.08 3.05 7.97
C PRO A 16 13.10 2.65 9.08
N TRP A 17 13.10 3.42 10.17
CA TRP A 17 12.19 3.23 11.30
C TRP A 17 10.71 3.25 10.89
N LEU A 18 10.33 4.12 9.95
CA LEU A 18 8.94 4.19 9.47
C LEU A 18 8.46 2.89 8.82
N TYR A 19 9.35 2.08 8.25
CA TYR A 19 8.99 0.77 7.71
C TYR A 19 8.93 -0.31 8.80
N TYR A 20 9.79 -0.20 9.82
CA TYR A 20 9.65 -0.99 11.05
C TYR A 20 8.30 -0.73 11.73
N LEU A 21 7.89 0.54 11.81
CA LEU A 21 6.61 0.97 12.36
C LEU A 21 5.42 0.28 11.68
N SER A 22 5.45 0.16 10.35
CA SER A 22 4.41 -0.52 9.59
C SER A 22 4.25 -1.98 10.02
N VAL A 23 5.35 -2.74 10.11
CA VAL A 23 5.31 -4.13 10.58
C VAL A 23 4.93 -4.21 12.06
N TYR A 24 5.47 -3.34 12.91
CA TYR A 24 5.14 -3.28 14.32
C TYR A 24 3.64 -3.06 14.55
N SER A 25 3.02 -2.13 13.80
CA SER A 25 1.59 -1.89 13.89
C SER A 25 0.75 -3.13 13.51
N ALA A 26 1.21 -3.91 12.53
CA ALA A 26 0.56 -5.18 12.17
C ALA A 26 0.72 -6.25 13.26
N VAL A 27 1.88 -6.32 13.93
CA VAL A 27 2.10 -7.22 15.08
C VAL A 27 1.15 -6.86 16.22
N LYS A 28 1.02 -5.58 16.55
CA LYS A 28 0.21 -5.12 17.69
C LYS A 28 -1.28 -5.20 17.42
N ASN A 29 -1.70 -4.74 16.25
CA ASN A 29 -3.11 -4.49 15.98
C ASN A 29 -3.73 -5.46 14.99
N GLY A 30 -2.93 -6.05 14.09
CA GLY A 30 -3.45 -6.75 12.90
C GLY A 30 -4.15 -8.08 13.18
N GLY A 31 -3.83 -8.72 14.31
CA GLY A 31 -4.41 -10.02 14.67
C GLY A 31 -3.92 -11.16 13.78
N PHE A 32 -2.76 -11.04 13.15
CA PHE A 32 -2.21 -12.11 12.33
C PHE A 32 -1.57 -13.20 13.18
N ASP A 33 -1.65 -14.46 12.73
CA ASP A 33 -0.97 -15.57 13.41
C ASP A 33 0.53 -15.60 13.06
N LYS A 34 0.88 -15.15 11.85
CA LYS A 34 2.25 -14.97 11.37
C LYS A 34 2.37 -13.73 10.49
N ILE A 35 3.53 -13.09 10.55
CA ILE A 35 3.87 -11.95 9.69
C ILE A 35 5.19 -12.24 9.00
N PHE A 36 5.18 -12.31 7.68
CA PHE A 36 6.36 -12.53 6.87
C PHE A 36 6.87 -11.20 6.34
N VAL A 37 8.14 -10.90 6.59
CA VAL A 37 8.85 -9.79 5.97
C VAL A 37 9.80 -10.40 4.94
N HIS A 38 9.36 -10.37 3.69
CA HIS A 38 10.13 -10.83 2.55
C HIS A 38 11.17 -9.78 2.20
N HIS A 39 12.46 -10.13 2.17
CA HIS A 39 13.52 -9.15 1.97
C HIS A 39 14.57 -9.56 0.95
N LYS A 40 15.21 -8.58 0.30
CA LYS A 40 16.39 -8.78 -0.54
C LYS A 40 17.33 -7.57 -0.47
N TYR A 41 18.63 -7.83 -0.62
CA TYR A 41 19.71 -6.82 -0.68
C TYR A 41 19.94 -6.00 0.59
N LEU A 42 19.41 -6.46 1.73
CA LEU A 42 19.56 -5.74 2.98
C LEU A 42 21.00 -5.79 3.51
N GLY A 43 21.50 -4.66 4.03
CA GLY A 43 22.76 -4.61 4.75
C GLY A 43 22.72 -5.40 6.06
N ALA A 44 23.87 -5.94 6.47
CA ALA A 44 23.99 -6.78 7.66
C ALA A 44 23.72 -6.04 8.99
N ASP A 45 23.93 -4.71 9.02
CA ASP A 45 23.91 -3.89 10.24
C ASP A 45 22.66 -2.99 10.37
N GLU A 46 21.58 -3.32 9.66
CA GLU A 46 20.36 -2.51 9.66
C GLU A 46 19.58 -2.66 10.98
N LYS A 47 19.83 -1.73 11.92
CA LYS A 47 19.25 -1.68 13.27
C LYS A 47 17.77 -2.06 13.31
N TRP A 48 16.94 -1.38 12.52
CA TRP A 48 15.49 -1.57 12.60
C TRP A 48 15.03 -2.90 12.00
N PHE A 49 15.78 -3.45 11.07
CA PHE A 49 15.51 -4.79 10.56
C PHE A 49 15.90 -5.87 11.58
N TYR A 50 17.00 -5.68 12.32
CA TYR A 50 17.34 -6.54 13.44
C TYR A 50 16.21 -6.55 14.49
N GLU A 51 15.67 -5.38 14.83
CA GLU A 51 14.54 -5.26 15.76
C GLU A 51 13.26 -5.93 15.24
N LEU A 52 13.02 -5.98 13.91
CA LEU A 52 11.89 -6.75 13.36
C LEU A 52 11.98 -8.23 13.72
N GLY A 53 13.18 -8.83 13.65
CA GLY A 53 13.40 -10.23 13.98
C GLY A 53 13.11 -10.59 15.44
N ARG A 54 12.99 -9.58 16.31
CA ARG A 54 12.68 -9.74 17.74
C ARG A 54 11.18 -9.62 18.03
N LEU A 55 10.38 -9.19 17.06
CA LEU A 55 8.93 -9.06 17.24
C LEU A 55 8.25 -10.44 17.22
N PRO A 56 7.28 -10.68 18.12
CA PRO A 56 6.59 -11.96 18.18
C PRO A 56 5.81 -12.24 16.90
N GLY A 57 5.95 -13.46 16.37
CA GLY A 57 5.25 -13.91 15.16
C GLY A 57 5.81 -13.37 13.84
N VAL A 58 6.87 -12.55 13.88
CA VAL A 58 7.56 -12.08 12.67
C VAL A 58 8.56 -13.12 12.18
N VAL A 59 8.51 -13.40 10.87
CA VAL A 59 9.43 -14.27 10.16
C VAL A 59 10.12 -13.45 9.08
N LEU A 60 11.44 -13.28 9.20
CA LEU A 60 12.27 -12.67 8.17
C LEU A 60 12.58 -13.72 7.12
N GLN A 61 12.16 -13.49 5.87
CA GLN A 61 12.31 -14.44 4.79
C GLN A 61 13.08 -13.81 3.63
N GLU A 62 14.26 -14.34 3.32
CA GLU A 62 15.00 -13.90 2.16
C GLU A 62 14.28 -14.31 0.86
N LEU A 63 14.19 -13.37 -0.07
CA LEU A 63 13.57 -13.57 -1.38
C LEU A 63 14.55 -14.23 -2.35
N ASP A 64 14.27 -15.50 -2.60
CA ASP A 64 14.87 -16.29 -3.67
C ASP A 64 13.99 -16.22 -4.93
N PHE A 65 14.47 -15.48 -5.93
CA PHE A 65 13.77 -15.28 -7.20
C PHE A 65 13.70 -16.57 -8.02
N ASP A 66 14.73 -17.42 -7.94
CA ASP A 66 14.77 -18.70 -8.64
C ASP A 66 13.72 -19.65 -8.08
N LYS A 67 13.50 -19.61 -6.76
CA LYS A 67 12.42 -20.35 -6.11
C LYS A 67 11.04 -19.80 -6.45
N VAL A 68 10.87 -18.47 -6.38
CA VAL A 68 9.58 -17.81 -6.68
C VAL A 68 9.13 -18.06 -8.11
N PHE A 69 10.05 -17.96 -9.08
CA PHE A 69 9.79 -18.14 -10.51
C PHE A 69 10.22 -19.52 -11.02
N SER A 70 10.22 -20.52 -10.14
CA SER A 70 10.62 -21.89 -10.48
C SER A 70 9.69 -22.54 -11.51
N SER A 71 10.22 -23.48 -12.31
CA SER A 71 9.47 -24.23 -13.32
C SER A 71 8.34 -25.08 -12.74
N ASP A 72 8.39 -25.38 -11.44
CA ASP A 72 7.35 -26.13 -10.72
C ASP A 72 6.03 -25.35 -10.68
N ASN A 73 6.09 -24.02 -10.81
CA ASN A 73 4.92 -23.17 -10.92
C ASN A 73 4.83 -22.54 -12.31
N ARG A 74 4.13 -23.20 -13.25
CA ARG A 74 4.05 -22.76 -14.65
C ARG A 74 3.60 -21.31 -14.83
N LEU A 75 2.68 -20.84 -13.98
CA LEU A 75 2.13 -19.49 -14.08
C LEU A 75 3.18 -18.43 -13.71
N LEU A 76 3.85 -18.60 -12.57
CA LEU A 76 4.94 -17.71 -12.14
C LEU A 76 6.19 -17.88 -12.99
N PHE A 77 6.51 -19.10 -13.43
CA PHE A 77 7.62 -19.35 -14.35
C PHE A 77 7.50 -18.53 -15.63
N HIS A 78 6.29 -18.43 -16.20
CA HIS A 78 6.07 -17.60 -17.39
C HIS A 78 6.33 -16.13 -17.10
N LEU A 79 5.88 -15.63 -15.95
CA LEU A 79 6.10 -14.25 -15.53
C LEU A 79 7.60 -13.97 -15.31
N GLY A 80 8.30 -14.95 -14.73
CA GLY A 80 9.74 -14.95 -14.53
C GLY A 80 10.56 -14.89 -15.82
N LYS A 81 9.99 -15.16 -17.00
CA LYS A 81 10.68 -14.91 -18.28
C LYS A 81 11.00 -13.42 -18.49
N GLN A 82 10.33 -12.54 -17.76
CA GLN A 82 10.58 -11.10 -17.76
C GLN A 82 11.48 -10.67 -16.58
N ARG A 83 12.20 -11.59 -15.93
CA ARG A 83 13.00 -11.35 -14.72
C ARG A 83 13.96 -10.17 -14.84
N ASP A 84 14.68 -10.05 -15.96
CA ASP A 84 15.60 -8.92 -16.17
C ASP A 84 14.91 -7.57 -16.08
N LEU A 85 13.67 -7.47 -16.57
CA LEU A 85 12.87 -6.26 -16.49
C LEU A 85 12.38 -6.03 -15.04
N ILE A 86 11.91 -7.10 -14.40
CA ILE A 86 11.39 -7.07 -13.03
C ILE A 86 12.49 -6.63 -12.06
N GLU A 87 13.70 -7.19 -12.14
CA GLU A 87 14.79 -6.90 -11.20
C GLU A 87 15.41 -5.52 -11.40
N ARG A 88 15.37 -4.94 -12.61
CA ARG A 88 15.93 -3.61 -12.89
C ARG A 88 15.04 -2.46 -12.43
N ASN A 89 13.75 -2.72 -12.20
CA ASN A 89 12.79 -1.69 -11.82
C ASN A 89 12.13 -2.04 -10.48
N PRO A 90 12.56 -1.41 -9.36
CA PRO A 90 12.04 -1.70 -8.02
C PRO A 90 10.52 -1.54 -7.89
N LEU A 91 9.90 -0.63 -8.66
CA LEU A 91 8.45 -0.44 -8.63
C LEU A 91 7.73 -1.64 -9.26
N ILE A 92 8.18 -2.09 -10.43
CA ILE A 92 7.67 -3.30 -11.08
C ILE A 92 7.93 -4.50 -10.17
N GLN A 93 9.11 -4.58 -9.58
CA GLN A 93 9.49 -5.67 -8.68
C GLN A 93 8.52 -5.81 -7.50
N SER A 94 8.21 -4.71 -6.81
CA SER A 94 7.23 -4.69 -5.72
C SER A 94 5.84 -5.11 -6.19
N ASP A 95 5.38 -4.57 -7.33
CA ASP A 95 4.09 -4.90 -7.93
C ASP A 95 3.97 -6.39 -8.29
N ILE A 96 5.02 -6.99 -8.86
CA ILE A 96 4.99 -8.40 -9.26
C ILE A 96 5.12 -9.32 -8.04
N LEU A 97 6.03 -9.02 -7.12
CA LEU A 97 6.28 -9.88 -5.97
C LEU A 97 5.06 -9.94 -5.05
N ARG A 98 4.27 -8.86 -4.89
CA ARG A 98 3.06 -8.95 -4.05
C ARG A 98 2.05 -9.97 -4.58
N TYR A 99 1.88 -10.04 -5.90
CA TYR A 99 0.99 -11.04 -6.51
C TYR A 99 1.58 -12.44 -6.40
N ALA A 100 2.88 -12.60 -6.65
CA ALA A 100 3.55 -13.89 -6.53
C ALA A 100 3.47 -14.45 -5.10
N VAL A 101 3.71 -13.61 -4.09
CA VAL A 101 3.62 -13.99 -2.67
C VAL A 101 2.19 -14.39 -2.32
N LEU A 102 1.18 -13.58 -2.68
CA LEU A 102 -0.22 -13.92 -2.42
C LEU A 102 -0.65 -15.20 -3.15
N TYR A 103 -0.20 -15.41 -4.38
CA TYR A 103 -0.50 -16.63 -5.12
C TYR A 103 0.15 -17.88 -4.50
N LEU A 104 1.39 -17.79 -4.02
CA LEU A 104 2.11 -18.90 -3.41
C LEU A 104 1.64 -19.25 -1.99
N TYR A 105 1.30 -18.24 -1.20
CA TYR A 105 1.11 -18.38 0.24
C TYR A 105 -0.30 -18.03 0.70
N GLY A 106 -1.06 -17.26 -0.08
CA GLY A 106 -2.27 -16.57 0.38
C GLY A 106 -1.96 -15.56 1.49
N GLY A 107 -2.99 -15.02 2.13
CA GLY A 107 -2.86 -14.11 3.26
C GLY A 107 -3.18 -12.67 2.88
N VAL A 108 -2.61 -11.72 3.62
CA VAL A 108 -2.79 -10.28 3.39
C VAL A 108 -1.45 -9.62 3.09
N TYR A 109 -1.31 -9.09 1.89
CA TYR A 109 -0.20 -8.20 1.56
C TYR A 109 -0.46 -6.80 2.10
N LEU A 110 0.59 -6.19 2.67
CA LEU A 110 0.61 -4.82 3.18
C LEU A 110 1.88 -4.12 2.68
N ASP A 111 1.73 -2.93 2.07
CA ASP A 111 2.88 -2.07 1.79
C ASP A 111 3.55 -1.61 3.09
N LEU A 112 4.86 -1.31 3.01
CA LEU A 112 5.64 -0.80 4.14
C LEU A 112 5.33 0.66 4.49
N ASP A 113 4.34 1.27 3.85
CA ASP A 113 3.76 2.55 4.24
C ASP A 113 2.29 2.45 4.68
N ILE A 114 1.88 1.24 5.10
CA ILE A 114 0.61 0.99 5.79
C ILE A 114 0.83 0.94 7.29
N VAL A 115 0.01 1.67 8.06
CA VAL A 115 -0.10 1.50 9.52
C VAL A 115 -1.42 0.81 9.82
N VAL A 116 -1.34 -0.35 10.48
CA VAL A 116 -2.50 -1.15 10.88
C VAL A 116 -3.06 -0.60 12.20
N LEU A 117 -4.35 -0.28 12.19
CA LEU A 117 -5.05 0.40 13.29
C LEU A 117 -5.93 -0.55 14.11
N ARG A 118 -6.37 -1.66 13.52
CA ARG A 118 -7.23 -2.67 14.17
C ARG A 118 -7.09 -4.03 13.49
N SER A 119 -7.60 -5.05 14.16
CA SER A 119 -7.51 -6.44 13.71
C SER A 119 -8.21 -6.66 12.38
N LEU A 120 -7.55 -7.35 11.45
CA LEU A 120 -8.13 -7.78 10.19
C LEU A 120 -8.85 -9.13 10.31
N LYS A 121 -8.80 -9.84 11.46
CA LYS A 121 -9.44 -11.16 11.62
C LYS A 121 -10.91 -11.17 11.21
N GLU A 122 -11.68 -10.17 11.64
CA GLU A 122 -13.10 -10.07 11.28
C GLU A 122 -13.31 -9.87 9.78
N LEU A 123 -12.41 -9.12 9.13
CA LEU A 123 -12.42 -8.97 7.68
C LEU A 123 -12.14 -10.31 6.98
N LEU A 124 -11.15 -11.07 7.45
CA LEU A 124 -10.84 -12.38 6.87
C LEU A 124 -12.01 -13.36 7.01
N LEU A 125 -12.70 -13.36 8.14
CA LEU A 125 -13.82 -14.25 8.42
C LEU A 125 -15.08 -13.91 7.61
N ARG A 126 -15.31 -12.62 7.32
CA ARG A 126 -16.50 -12.16 6.58
C ARG A 126 -16.29 -12.15 5.06
N THR A 127 -15.04 -12.20 4.59
CA THR A 127 -14.75 -12.26 3.16
C THR A 127 -15.31 -13.55 2.58
N SER A 128 -16.28 -13.39 1.67
CA SER A 128 -17.03 -14.49 1.06
C SER A 128 -16.41 -14.99 -0.23
N LYS A 129 -15.41 -14.26 -0.73
CA LYS A 129 -14.76 -14.48 -2.02
C LYS A 129 -13.29 -14.89 -1.85
N THR A 130 -12.64 -15.24 -2.96
CA THR A 130 -11.23 -15.70 -2.95
C THR A 130 -10.21 -14.60 -2.65
N ALA A 131 -10.66 -13.34 -2.60
CA ALA A 131 -9.81 -12.18 -2.42
C ALA A 131 -10.60 -10.98 -1.86
N PHE A 132 -9.88 -10.00 -1.32
CA PHE A 132 -10.41 -8.65 -1.11
C PHE A 132 -9.38 -7.58 -1.50
N LEU A 133 -9.88 -6.41 -1.94
CA LEU A 133 -9.09 -5.23 -2.27
C LEU A 133 -9.72 -3.98 -1.69
N GLY A 134 -8.92 -3.00 -1.30
CA GLY A 134 -9.42 -1.67 -0.96
C GLY A 134 -9.45 -0.71 -2.14
N ARG A 135 -10.38 0.24 -2.10
CA ARG A 135 -10.40 1.38 -3.03
C ARG A 135 -9.69 2.58 -2.42
N GLU A 136 -8.82 3.23 -3.17
CA GLU A 136 -8.21 4.50 -2.80
C GLU A 136 -8.95 5.67 -3.47
N LYS A 137 -8.99 6.83 -2.79
CA LYS A 137 -9.52 8.09 -3.33
C LYS A 137 -8.47 8.77 -4.21
N ILE A 138 -8.48 8.50 -5.52
CA ILE A 138 -7.52 9.09 -6.48
C ILE A 138 -8.15 10.19 -7.36
N LEU A 139 -7.31 11.12 -7.83
CA LEU A 139 -7.71 12.16 -8.80
C LEU A 139 -7.53 11.73 -10.25
N PHE A 140 -6.54 10.89 -10.51
CA PHE A 140 -6.11 10.52 -11.86
C PHE A 140 -6.17 8.99 -12.04
N PRO A 141 -7.38 8.40 -12.12
CA PRO A 141 -7.54 7.03 -12.60
C PRO A 141 -7.07 6.90 -14.05
N GLU A 142 -6.85 5.67 -14.50
CA GLU A 142 -6.26 5.37 -15.82
C GLU A 142 -6.95 6.13 -16.97
N TYR A 143 -8.29 6.12 -17.00
CA TYR A 143 -9.08 6.81 -18.03
C TYR A 143 -8.97 8.35 -18.01
N ILE A 144 -8.55 8.97 -16.90
CA ILE A 144 -8.26 10.41 -16.84
C ILE A 144 -6.83 10.69 -17.32
N LEU A 145 -5.88 9.79 -17.03
CA LEU A 145 -4.50 9.92 -17.53
C LEU A 145 -4.44 9.75 -19.04
N HIS A 146 -5.16 8.75 -19.55
CA HIS A 146 -5.25 8.36 -20.96
C HIS A 146 -6.69 8.55 -21.48
N PRO A 147 -7.13 9.81 -21.69
CA PRO A 147 -8.51 10.11 -22.06
C PRO A 147 -8.81 9.67 -23.50
N THR A 148 -9.83 8.84 -23.68
CA THR A 148 -10.31 8.39 -24.99
C THR A 148 -11.48 9.25 -25.51
N SER A 149 -12.15 10.02 -24.64
CA SER A 149 -13.29 10.87 -25.01
C SER A 149 -13.10 12.35 -24.63
N ILE A 150 -13.90 13.24 -25.24
CA ILE A 150 -13.92 14.66 -24.88
C ILE A 150 -14.36 14.87 -23.42
N ARG A 151 -15.26 14.02 -22.92
CA ARG A 151 -15.71 14.05 -21.51
C ARG A 151 -14.54 13.74 -20.57
N ASP A 152 -13.67 12.81 -20.92
CA ASP A 152 -12.49 12.48 -20.11
C ASP A 152 -11.44 13.58 -20.15
N ARG A 153 -11.27 14.25 -21.30
CA ARG A 153 -10.43 15.45 -21.40
C ARG A 153 -10.92 16.57 -20.49
N LEU A 154 -12.23 16.82 -20.42
CA LEU A 154 -12.82 17.80 -19.48
C LEU A 154 -12.59 17.41 -18.02
N LYS A 155 -12.75 16.12 -17.68
CA LYS A 155 -12.42 15.60 -16.34
C LYS A 155 -10.94 15.79 -16.01
N LYS A 156 -10.03 15.61 -16.98
CA LYS A 156 -8.59 15.85 -16.81
C LYS A 156 -8.30 17.33 -16.49
N VAL A 157 -8.91 18.26 -17.22
CA VAL A 157 -8.79 19.71 -16.93
C VAL A 157 -9.29 20.05 -15.52
N ARG A 158 -10.47 19.55 -15.14
CA ARG A 158 -10.99 19.72 -13.78
C ARG A 158 -10.03 19.17 -12.73
N SER A 159 -9.46 17.98 -12.96
CA SER A 159 -8.52 17.35 -12.03
C SER A 159 -7.23 18.16 -11.88
N LEU A 160 -6.71 18.74 -12.97
CA LEU A 160 -5.55 19.64 -12.93
C LEU A 160 -5.83 20.92 -12.13
N LEU A 161 -7.03 21.51 -12.25
CA LEU A 161 -7.45 22.65 -11.42
C LEU A 161 -7.52 22.27 -9.94
N LEU A 162 -8.09 21.11 -9.64
CA LEU A 162 -8.16 20.59 -8.26
C LEU A 162 -6.77 20.37 -7.67
N VAL A 163 -5.80 19.86 -8.44
CA VAL A 163 -4.39 19.74 -7.98
C VAL A 163 -3.85 21.11 -7.57
N LYS A 164 -4.07 22.16 -8.37
CA LYS A 164 -3.59 23.50 -8.03
C LYS A 164 -4.22 24.02 -6.72
N LEU A 165 -5.53 23.87 -6.56
CA LEU A 165 -6.23 24.28 -5.34
C LEU A 165 -5.75 23.48 -4.11
N ARG A 166 -5.50 22.19 -4.28
CA ARG A 166 -4.98 21.31 -3.25
C ARG A 166 -3.55 21.64 -2.84
N ASN A 167 -2.69 21.96 -3.79
CA ASN A 167 -1.34 22.46 -3.51
C ASN A 167 -1.35 23.76 -2.68
N ILE A 168 -2.40 24.58 -2.81
CA ILE A 168 -2.60 25.76 -1.94
C ILE A 168 -3.01 25.30 -0.54
N CYS A 169 -3.97 24.38 -0.43
CA CYS A 169 -4.41 23.82 0.85
C CYS A 169 -3.25 23.20 1.64
N GLU A 170 -2.35 22.47 0.98
CA GLU A 170 -1.15 21.87 1.58
C GLU A 170 -0.27 22.90 2.31
N LYS A 171 -0.21 24.15 1.82
CA LYS A 171 0.60 25.22 2.39
C LYS A 171 -0.07 25.89 3.60
N ILE A 172 -1.39 25.86 3.68
CA ILE A 172 -2.16 26.51 4.75
C ILE A 172 -2.19 25.61 6.00
N PRO A 173 -1.90 26.14 7.22
CA PRO A 173 -2.11 25.40 8.46
C PRO A 173 -3.57 24.91 8.56
N HIS A 174 -3.76 23.63 8.85
CA HIS A 174 -5.08 22.97 8.85
C HIS A 174 -5.82 22.99 7.50
N GLY A 175 -5.12 23.25 6.40
CA GLY A 175 -5.69 23.25 5.05
C GLY A 175 -6.24 21.90 4.61
N TYR A 176 -5.92 20.81 5.31
CA TYR A 176 -6.55 19.50 5.11
C TYR A 176 -8.08 19.53 5.23
N ALA A 177 -8.65 20.42 6.06
CA ALA A 177 -10.11 20.55 6.19
C ALA A 177 -10.74 21.07 4.88
N LEU A 178 -10.12 22.05 4.25
CA LEU A 178 -10.54 22.55 2.93
C LEU A 178 -10.23 21.51 1.84
N TYR A 179 -9.06 20.87 1.90
CA TYR A 179 -8.65 19.82 0.97
C TYR A 179 -9.69 18.68 0.92
N ASN A 180 -10.18 18.23 2.07
CA ASN A 180 -11.24 17.23 2.16
C ASN A 180 -12.55 17.70 1.53
N ARG A 181 -12.94 18.98 1.74
CA ARG A 181 -14.15 19.58 1.15
C ARG A 181 -14.09 19.75 -0.37
N LEU A 182 -12.90 19.90 -0.96
CA LEU A 182 -12.75 20.01 -2.42
C LEU A 182 -13.24 18.76 -3.17
N GLY A 183 -13.28 17.60 -2.48
CA GLY A 183 -13.92 16.37 -2.99
C GLY A 183 -13.42 15.94 -4.37
N ALA A 184 -14.33 15.35 -5.17
CA ALA A 184 -14.11 14.93 -6.55
C ALA A 184 -13.05 13.82 -6.77
N TYR A 185 -12.85 12.98 -5.76
CA TYR A 185 -12.09 11.75 -5.92
C TYR A 185 -12.89 10.72 -6.70
N VAL A 186 -12.17 9.86 -7.43
CA VAL A 186 -12.69 8.64 -8.03
C VAL A 186 -12.14 7.49 -7.20
N PRO A 187 -13.00 6.73 -6.48
CA PRO A 187 -12.54 5.54 -5.77
C PRO A 187 -12.11 4.45 -6.75
N THR A 188 -10.85 4.02 -6.69
CA THR A 188 -10.30 2.94 -7.53
C THR A 188 -9.53 1.93 -6.71
N VAL A 189 -9.47 0.68 -7.14
CA VAL A 189 -8.68 -0.33 -6.41
C VAL A 189 -7.19 0.03 -6.35
N ASN A 190 -6.56 -0.26 -5.21
CA ASN A 190 -5.12 -0.11 -4.98
C ASN A 190 -4.58 -1.41 -4.34
N GLY A 191 -3.34 -1.78 -4.69
CA GLY A 191 -2.67 -3.01 -4.26
C GLY A 191 -1.87 -2.91 -2.97
N ALA A 192 -1.85 -1.76 -2.29
CA ALA A 192 -1.11 -1.56 -1.03
C ALA A 192 -1.67 -2.38 0.14
N VAL A 193 -2.96 -2.74 0.07
CA VAL A 193 -3.59 -3.74 0.92
C VAL A 193 -4.39 -4.71 0.06
N PHE A 194 -3.98 -5.98 0.03
CA PHE A 194 -4.57 -7.01 -0.81
C PHE A 194 -4.58 -8.35 -0.08
N GLY A 195 -5.79 -8.87 0.20
CA GLY A 195 -5.97 -10.23 0.70
C GLY A 195 -6.31 -11.22 -0.39
N SER A 196 -5.75 -12.42 -0.35
CA SER A 196 -6.11 -13.50 -1.25
C SER A 196 -5.92 -14.88 -0.65
N GLU A 197 -6.72 -15.85 -1.10
CA GLU A 197 -6.45 -17.25 -0.88
C GLU A 197 -5.17 -17.68 -1.61
N LYS A 198 -4.52 -18.71 -1.10
CA LYS A 198 -3.43 -19.35 -1.84
C LYS A 198 -3.96 -19.84 -3.18
N SER A 199 -3.32 -19.40 -4.26
CA SER A 199 -3.73 -19.67 -5.64
C SER A 199 -5.19 -19.29 -5.94
N GLY A 200 -5.72 -18.25 -5.27
CA GLY A 200 -7.08 -17.76 -5.48
C GLY A 200 -7.33 -17.32 -6.92
N SER A 201 -8.57 -17.44 -7.40
CA SER A 201 -8.91 -17.17 -8.80
C SER A 201 -8.63 -15.72 -9.20
N PHE A 202 -8.89 -14.75 -8.31
CA PHE A 202 -8.62 -13.35 -8.60
C PHE A 202 -7.12 -13.07 -8.84
N VAL A 203 -6.23 -13.47 -7.91
CA VAL A 203 -4.79 -13.25 -8.04
C VAL A 203 -4.20 -14.05 -9.22
N THR A 204 -4.74 -15.25 -9.48
CA THR A 204 -4.39 -16.05 -10.65
C THR A 204 -4.67 -15.29 -11.94
N GLY A 205 -5.88 -14.75 -12.10
CA GLY A 205 -6.24 -13.99 -13.31
C GLY A 205 -5.43 -12.69 -13.47
N VAL A 206 -5.04 -12.04 -12.37
CA VAL A 206 -4.12 -10.88 -12.42
C VAL A 206 -2.76 -11.31 -12.97
N ILE A 207 -2.19 -12.41 -12.49
CA ILE A 207 -0.90 -12.92 -12.97
C ILE A 207 -1.00 -13.39 -14.43
N GLU A 208 -2.07 -14.10 -14.79
CA GLU A 208 -2.33 -14.48 -16.18
C GLU A 208 -2.36 -13.25 -17.08
N LYS A 209 -3.00 -12.18 -16.64
CA LYS A 209 -3.01 -10.93 -17.39
C LYS A 209 -1.61 -10.33 -17.55
N LEU A 210 -0.83 -10.28 -16.47
CA LEU A 210 0.56 -9.78 -16.50
C LEU A 210 1.45 -10.62 -17.44
N ASN A 211 1.20 -11.92 -17.57
CA ASN A 211 1.87 -12.78 -18.53
C ASN A 211 1.61 -12.41 -19.99
N HIS A 212 0.51 -11.71 -20.29
CA HIS A 212 0.21 -11.22 -21.63
C HIS A 212 0.83 -9.84 -21.91
N TYR A 213 1.30 -9.13 -20.88
CA TYR A 213 1.94 -7.83 -21.08
C TYR A 213 3.31 -8.01 -21.73
N GLY A 214 3.54 -7.27 -22.81
CA GLY A 214 4.87 -7.13 -23.40
C GLY A 214 5.79 -6.23 -22.55
N ALA A 215 7.09 -6.22 -22.88
CA ALA A 215 8.08 -5.41 -22.17
C ALA A 215 7.75 -3.90 -22.16
N MET A 216 7.11 -3.39 -23.22
CA MET A 216 6.66 -1.99 -23.28
C MET A 216 5.55 -1.72 -22.26
N GLU A 217 4.54 -2.59 -22.17
CA GLU A 217 3.42 -2.43 -21.25
C GLU A 217 3.87 -2.54 -19.80
N MET A 218 4.76 -3.49 -19.51
CA MET A 218 5.34 -3.65 -18.19
C MET A 218 6.11 -2.41 -17.71
N ASN A 219 6.69 -1.62 -18.62
CA ASN A 219 7.38 -0.38 -18.29
C ASN A 219 6.45 0.84 -18.16
N ILE A 220 5.16 0.73 -18.50
CA ILE A 220 4.22 1.82 -18.32
C ILE A 220 4.03 2.02 -16.80
N PRO A 221 4.22 3.25 -16.26
CA PRO A 221 4.04 3.51 -14.84
C PRO A 221 2.66 3.05 -14.36
N LEU A 222 2.62 2.40 -13.19
CA LEU A 222 1.41 1.84 -12.56
C LEU A 222 0.75 0.68 -13.32
N LYS A 223 1.24 0.30 -14.51
CA LYS A 223 0.62 -0.73 -15.33
C LYS A 223 0.68 -2.11 -14.68
N PRO A 224 1.84 -2.61 -14.22
CA PRO A 224 1.91 -3.88 -13.51
C PRO A 224 1.18 -3.83 -12.16
N GLY A 225 1.17 -2.68 -11.50
CA GLY A 225 0.54 -2.46 -10.20
C GLY A 225 -0.95 -2.09 -10.28
N PRO A 226 -1.37 -0.91 -9.80
CA PRO A 226 -2.79 -0.57 -9.67
C PRO A 226 -3.64 -0.63 -10.95
N PHE A 227 -3.07 -0.44 -12.15
CA PHE A 227 -3.87 -0.51 -13.38
C PHE A 227 -4.23 -1.95 -13.72
N SER A 228 -3.31 -2.92 -13.59
CA SER A 228 -3.65 -4.33 -13.80
C SER A 228 -4.81 -4.78 -12.89
N LEU A 229 -4.83 -4.31 -11.63
CA LEU A 229 -5.94 -4.52 -10.70
C LEU A 229 -7.23 -3.84 -11.17
N GLN A 230 -7.16 -2.59 -11.64
CA GLN A 230 -8.33 -1.86 -12.15
C GLN A 230 -8.94 -2.57 -13.37
N GLU A 231 -8.10 -3.03 -14.28
CA GLU A 231 -8.59 -3.76 -15.44
C GLU A 231 -9.08 -5.17 -15.07
N ALA A 232 -8.49 -5.82 -14.06
CA ALA A 232 -8.96 -7.10 -13.53
C ALA A 232 -10.36 -6.97 -12.93
N VAL A 233 -10.60 -5.95 -12.10
CA VAL A 233 -11.96 -5.71 -11.53
C VAL A 233 -12.97 -5.20 -12.55
N ALA A 234 -12.52 -4.72 -13.72
CA ALA A 234 -13.39 -4.38 -14.83
C ALA A 234 -13.87 -5.61 -15.61
N ASN A 235 -13.18 -6.76 -15.48
CA ASN A 235 -13.63 -8.03 -16.05
C ASN A 235 -14.70 -8.65 -15.12
N PRO A 236 -15.94 -8.89 -15.58
CA PRO A 236 -17.03 -9.46 -14.76
C PRO A 236 -16.65 -10.76 -14.05
N ASP A 237 -16.01 -11.69 -14.75
CA ASP A 237 -15.67 -13.01 -14.20
C ASP A 237 -14.69 -12.90 -13.02
N MET A 238 -13.76 -11.94 -13.11
CA MET A 238 -12.80 -11.67 -12.05
C MET A 238 -13.42 -10.86 -10.92
N ALA A 239 -14.27 -9.88 -11.23
CA ALA A 239 -14.96 -9.06 -10.22
C ALA A 239 -15.81 -9.91 -9.26
N ASP A 240 -16.37 -11.01 -9.74
CA ASP A 240 -17.14 -11.96 -8.93
C ASP A 240 -16.27 -12.72 -7.92
N SER A 241 -14.96 -12.77 -8.13
CA SER A 241 -14.00 -13.49 -7.26
C SER A 241 -13.31 -12.63 -6.19
N VAL A 242 -13.59 -11.32 -6.13
CA VAL A 242 -12.98 -10.37 -5.17
C VAL A 242 -14.00 -9.47 -4.46
N ASP A 243 -13.82 -9.27 -3.16
CA ASP A 243 -14.56 -8.31 -2.36
C ASP A 243 -13.90 -6.93 -2.44
N ILE A 244 -14.62 -5.92 -2.93
CA ILE A 244 -14.08 -4.56 -3.08
C ILE A 244 -14.56 -3.67 -1.92
N LEU A 245 -13.62 -3.30 -1.05
CA LEU A 245 -13.88 -2.50 0.15
C LEU A 245 -13.80 -1.00 -0.14
N GLN A 246 -14.62 -0.24 0.59
CA GLN A 246 -14.67 1.22 0.48
C GLN A 246 -13.38 1.87 1.01
N PRO A 247 -13.04 3.10 0.55
CA PRO A 247 -11.79 3.73 0.96
C PRO A 247 -11.57 3.88 2.45
N ASP A 248 -12.64 4.10 3.22
CA ASP A 248 -12.51 4.34 4.66
C ASP A 248 -12.01 3.11 5.44
N TYR A 249 -11.91 1.93 4.79
CA TYR A 249 -11.35 0.72 5.38
C TYR A 249 -9.81 0.74 5.44
N PHE A 250 -9.12 1.23 4.40
CA PHE A 250 -7.65 1.17 4.30
C PHE A 250 -7.00 2.48 3.83
N TYR A 251 -7.76 3.32 3.15
CA TYR A 251 -7.32 4.57 2.52
C TYR A 251 -8.22 5.75 2.96
N PRO A 252 -8.40 5.98 4.28
CA PRO A 252 -9.26 7.05 4.78
C PRO A 252 -8.75 8.44 4.38
N SER A 253 -7.43 8.56 4.21
CA SER A 253 -6.73 9.76 3.74
C SER A 253 -6.29 9.61 2.28
N ALA A 254 -6.52 10.65 1.48
CA ALA A 254 -6.04 10.74 0.11
C ALA A 254 -4.53 11.06 0.04
N PRO A 255 -3.80 10.65 -1.01
CA PRO A 255 -2.34 10.75 -1.06
C PRO A 255 -1.76 12.16 -0.89
N GLY A 256 -2.42 13.20 -1.40
CA GLY A 256 -1.93 14.58 -1.22
C GLY A 256 -2.08 15.14 0.22
N LEU A 257 -2.80 14.45 1.10
CA LEU A 257 -2.93 14.86 2.51
C LEU A 257 -1.75 14.40 3.37
N THR A 258 -0.89 13.50 2.88
CA THR A 258 0.28 13.02 3.62
C THR A 258 1.16 14.15 4.16
N LYS A 259 1.32 15.25 3.41
CA LYS A 259 2.10 16.40 3.89
C LYS A 259 1.58 16.97 5.20
N HIS A 260 0.27 16.91 5.41
CA HIS A 260 -0.31 17.36 6.67
C HIS A 260 -0.03 16.40 7.81
N LEU A 261 0.13 15.08 7.57
CA LEU A 261 0.43 14.10 8.62
C LEU A 261 1.74 14.41 9.34
N PHE A 262 2.78 14.79 8.59
CA PHE A 262 4.12 15.03 9.13
C PHE A 262 4.41 16.51 9.45
N ARG A 263 3.48 17.42 9.15
CA ARG A 263 3.62 18.85 9.44
C ARG A 263 3.46 19.13 10.94
N ARG A 264 4.26 20.06 11.45
CA ARG A 264 4.16 20.57 12.83
C ARG A 264 2.99 21.55 12.97
N TYR A 265 2.18 21.36 14.00
CA TYR A 265 1.08 22.24 14.37
C TYR A 265 1.21 22.71 15.82
N LYS A 266 0.54 23.82 16.16
CA LYS A 266 0.40 24.24 17.55
C LYS A 266 -0.54 23.32 18.34
N ARG A 267 -1.54 22.76 17.68
CA ARG A 267 -2.52 21.80 18.21
C ARG A 267 -2.79 20.75 17.17
N VAL A 268 -2.80 19.50 17.58
CA VAL A 268 -3.08 18.35 16.72
C VAL A 268 -4.39 17.69 17.15
N ASP A 269 -5.18 17.29 16.17
CA ASP A 269 -6.44 16.58 16.37
C ASP A 269 -6.65 15.69 15.14
N ILE A 270 -6.30 14.41 15.29
CA ILE A 270 -6.37 13.43 14.20
C ILE A 270 -7.81 13.18 13.73
N ASP A 271 -8.79 13.31 14.62
CA ASP A 271 -10.19 13.05 14.29
C ASP A 271 -10.77 14.17 13.41
N LYS A 272 -10.22 15.39 13.50
CA LYS A 272 -10.52 16.47 12.53
C LYS A 272 -9.86 16.26 11.18
N PHE A 273 -8.79 15.46 11.09
CA PHE A 273 -8.07 15.21 9.86
C PHE A 273 -8.75 14.12 9.02
N CYS A 274 -9.06 12.99 9.64
CA CYS A 274 -9.82 11.89 9.02
C CYS A 274 -10.53 11.05 10.09
N ASP A 275 -11.71 10.52 9.75
CA ASP A 275 -12.40 9.54 10.59
C ASP A 275 -11.73 8.17 10.42
N LEU A 276 -11.19 7.65 11.53
CA LEU A 276 -10.49 6.35 11.60
C LEU A 276 -11.29 5.29 12.36
N SER A 277 -12.52 5.58 12.78
CA SER A 277 -13.34 4.70 13.63
C SER A 277 -13.62 3.33 13.01
N ILE A 278 -13.71 3.27 11.67
CA ILE A 278 -13.95 2.04 10.92
C ILE A 278 -12.72 1.53 10.15
N SER A 279 -11.61 2.27 10.17
CA SER A 279 -10.43 1.97 9.37
C SER A 279 -9.62 0.82 9.97
N TYR A 280 -9.32 -0.18 9.14
CA TYR A 280 -8.38 -1.27 9.46
C TYR A 280 -6.94 -0.80 9.40
N ALA A 281 -6.65 0.09 8.46
CA ALA A 281 -5.32 0.62 8.26
C ALA A 281 -5.40 2.03 7.65
N ILE A 282 -4.26 2.70 7.63
CA ILE A 282 -4.04 3.95 6.91
C ILE A 282 -2.76 3.88 6.09
N HIS A 283 -2.87 4.29 4.83
CA HIS A 283 -1.74 4.49 3.94
C HIS A 283 -1.17 5.89 4.14
N TRP A 284 0.10 6.01 4.50
CA TRP A 284 0.77 7.30 4.66
C TRP A 284 1.61 7.72 3.45
N TYR A 285 1.67 6.92 2.38
CA TYR A 285 2.23 7.27 1.07
C TYR A 285 3.69 7.74 1.09
N SER A 286 4.60 6.81 1.37
CA SER A 286 6.05 7.05 1.42
C SER A 286 6.63 7.62 0.13
N SER A 287 6.05 7.29 -1.02
CA SER A 287 6.48 7.73 -2.35
C SER A 287 5.93 9.10 -2.76
N SER A 288 5.01 9.69 -1.98
CA SER A 288 4.54 11.04 -2.25
C SER A 288 5.67 12.05 -2.05
N SER A 289 5.76 13.06 -2.91
CA SER A 289 6.81 14.13 -2.97
C SER A 289 7.03 14.98 -1.69
N THR A 290 6.54 14.50 -0.56
CA THR A 290 6.46 15.07 0.78
C THR A 290 7.82 15.21 1.47
N PHE A 291 8.81 14.39 1.12
CA PHE A 291 10.13 14.34 1.79
C PHE A 291 11.18 15.29 1.20
N ARG A 292 10.78 16.50 0.78
CA ARG A 292 11.73 17.51 0.28
C ARG A 292 12.55 18.20 1.38
N THR A 293 12.16 18.08 2.65
CA THR A 293 12.81 18.77 3.78
C THR A 293 13.45 17.83 4.81
N SER A 294 13.06 16.56 4.83
CA SER A 294 13.62 15.51 5.71
C SER A 294 13.50 14.18 4.96
N SER A 295 14.57 13.40 4.92
CA SER A 295 14.53 12.05 4.35
C SER A 295 13.64 11.17 5.23
N ILE A 296 12.96 10.17 4.66
CA ILE A 296 12.31 9.09 5.44
C ILE A 296 13.29 8.46 6.43
N GLN A 297 14.58 8.45 6.08
CA GLN A 297 15.68 7.96 6.92
C GLN A 297 15.90 8.80 8.19
N ASP A 298 15.51 10.08 8.17
CA ASP A 298 15.71 11.02 9.29
C ASP A 298 14.52 11.01 10.28
N ILE A 299 13.44 10.30 9.95
CA ILE A 299 12.23 10.24 10.78
C ILE A 299 12.27 8.98 11.64
N ASP A 300 12.38 9.19 12.94
CA ASP A 300 12.38 8.14 13.96
C ASP A 300 11.37 8.44 15.08
N CYS A 301 11.43 7.66 16.17
CA CYS A 301 10.54 7.83 17.32
C CYS A 301 10.70 9.21 17.99
N GLU A 302 11.93 9.73 18.08
CA GLU A 302 12.22 11.02 18.72
C GLU A 302 11.63 12.19 17.92
N TYR A 303 11.64 12.08 16.58
CA TYR A 303 10.93 13.04 15.72
C TYR A 303 9.45 13.20 16.13
N PHE A 304 8.76 12.15 16.59
CA PHE A 304 7.35 12.26 16.99
C PHE A 304 7.15 12.72 18.44
N LYS A 305 8.08 12.40 19.34
CA LYS A 305 8.02 12.86 20.74
C LYS A 305 8.20 14.37 20.84
N ASP A 306 9.13 14.91 20.06
CA ASP A 306 9.50 16.32 20.12
C ASP A 306 8.60 17.23 19.28
N ASN A 307 7.70 16.66 18.48
CA ASN A 307 6.92 17.41 17.51
C ASN A 307 5.42 17.11 17.58
N ASN A 308 4.64 18.18 17.72
CA ASN A 308 3.19 18.17 17.59
C ASN A 308 2.79 17.96 16.11
N VAL A 309 2.84 16.71 15.63
CA VAL A 309 2.44 16.32 14.27
C VAL A 309 1.23 15.37 14.31
N LEU A 310 0.38 15.43 13.28
CA LEU A 310 -0.84 14.62 13.22
C LEU A 310 -0.53 13.11 13.24
N PHE A 311 0.53 12.70 12.56
CA PHE A 311 0.96 11.29 12.52
C PHE A 311 1.35 10.78 13.91
N GLY A 312 2.08 11.57 14.72
CA GLY A 312 2.44 11.21 16.09
C GLY A 312 1.21 11.06 16.98
N SER A 313 0.27 12.00 16.89
CA SER A 313 -1.02 11.91 17.60
C SER A 313 -1.84 10.68 17.19
N MET A 314 -1.82 10.31 15.91
CA MET A 314 -2.44 9.08 15.42
C MET A 314 -1.76 7.83 16.02
N LEU A 315 -0.43 7.78 16.01
CA LEU A 315 0.32 6.65 16.58
C LEU A 315 0.05 6.47 18.08
N GLN A 316 0.03 7.56 18.85
CA GLN A 316 -0.32 7.51 20.28
C GLN A 316 -1.73 7.00 20.53
N LYS A 317 -2.67 7.31 19.62
CA LYS A 317 -4.08 6.94 19.78
C LYS A 317 -4.37 5.49 19.37
N TYR A 318 -3.67 4.97 18.37
CA TYR A 318 -4.02 3.70 17.72
C TYR A 318 -2.93 2.63 17.75
N VAL A 319 -1.68 2.96 18.12
CA VAL A 319 -0.55 2.02 18.08
C VAL A 319 0.17 2.07 19.44
N ASP A 320 -0.34 1.31 20.40
CA ASP A 320 0.14 1.33 21.77
C ASP A 320 1.64 1.00 21.91
N GLY A 321 2.31 1.76 22.79
CA GLY A 321 3.69 1.51 23.20
C GLY A 321 4.77 1.84 22.17
N ILE A 322 4.43 2.35 20.98
CA ILE A 322 5.44 2.65 19.95
C ILE A 322 6.26 3.91 20.24
N LEU A 323 5.67 4.89 20.92
CA LEU A 323 6.34 6.14 21.34
C LEU A 323 6.70 6.17 22.83
N ALA A 324 6.52 5.04 23.54
CA ALA A 324 6.77 4.94 24.98
C ALA A 324 8.25 4.75 25.30
#